data_AF-A0A3C0L343-F1
#
_entry.id   AF-A0A3C0L343-F1
#
_cell.length_a   1.000
_cell.length_b   1.000
_cell.length_c   1.000
_cell.angle_alpha   90.00
_cell.angle_beta   90.00
_cell.angle_gamma   90.00
#
_symmetry.space_group_name_H-M   'P 1'
#
loop_
_entity.id
_entity.type
_entity.pdbx_description
1 polymer ?
#
loop_
_entity_poly.entity_id
_entity_poly.type
_entity_poly.pdbx_seq_one_letter_code
_entity_poly.pdbx_strand_id
1 'polypeptide(L)'
;MGRRVLFNEIQTPDNFRSELIDLSVGGAGLCIEELLPEQSYVALRVLFDEGAWVLTCFARIRYSRMHKGSRQYRSGIEFVSLPLEYQKLINRYLLNRQTEARRAQIRAEHNNELL
;
A
#
# COMPACT_ATOMS: atom_id res chain seq x y z
N MET A 1 22.03 -17.63 -12.53
CA MET A 1 21.25 -16.97 -11.46
C MET A 1 20.39 -15.88 -12.08
N GLY A 2 19.08 -16.09 -12.23
CA GLY A 2 18.19 -15.11 -12.86
C GLY A 2 17.58 -14.17 -11.82
N ARG A 3 17.83 -12.87 -11.93
CA ARG A 3 17.06 -11.84 -11.21
C ARG A 3 15.84 -11.53 -12.07
N ARG A 4 14.62 -11.85 -11.60
CA ARG A 4 13.38 -11.39 -12.25
C ARG A 4 13.28 -9.88 -12.02
N VAL A 5 13.56 -9.10 -13.05
CA VAL A 5 13.33 -7.65 -13.07
C VAL A 5 11.94 -7.45 -13.66
N LEU A 6 10.96 -7.11 -12.82
CA LEU A 6 9.65 -6.65 -13.27
C LEU A 6 9.78 -5.16 -13.62
N PHE A 7 10.06 -4.87 -14.88
CA PHE A 7 10.02 -3.51 -15.41
C PHE A 7 8.60 -3.22 -15.88
N ASN A 8 7.76 -2.71 -14.98
CA ASN A 8 6.48 -2.11 -15.37
C ASN A 8 6.76 -0.63 -15.66
N GLU A 9 6.91 -0.30 -16.94
CA GLU A 9 7.02 1.08 -17.38
C GLU A 9 5.63 1.74 -17.24
N ILE A 10 5.45 2.51 -16.18
CA ILE A 10 4.20 3.22 -15.91
C ILE A 10 4.29 4.54 -16.68
N GLN A 11 3.76 4.57 -17.90
CA GLN A 11 3.74 5.77 -18.75
C GLN A 11 2.71 6.81 -18.28
N THR A 12 1.70 6.38 -17.50
CA THR A 12 0.68 7.24 -16.89
C THR A 12 0.48 6.90 -15.41
N PRO A 13 0.51 7.88 -14.49
CA PRO A 13 0.38 7.65 -13.04
C PRO A 13 -0.89 6.87 -12.67
N ASP A 14 -1.96 6.97 -13.45
CA ASP A 14 -3.26 6.37 -13.09
C ASP A 14 -3.42 4.88 -13.45
N ASN A 15 -2.42 4.25 -14.09
CA ASN A 15 -2.49 2.87 -14.57
C ASN A 15 -1.74 1.87 -13.66
N PHE A 16 -1.82 2.02 -12.35
CA PHE A 16 -1.30 1.00 -11.43
C PHE A 16 -2.18 -0.26 -11.47
N ARG A 17 -1.59 -1.40 -11.83
CA ARG A 17 -2.27 -2.71 -11.84
C ARG A 17 -2.46 -3.32 -10.43
N SER A 18 -2.00 -2.61 -9.41
CA SER A 18 -1.98 -3.08 -8.03
C SER A 18 -2.10 -1.91 -7.07
N GLU A 19 -2.76 -2.15 -5.95
CA GLU A 19 -3.00 -1.14 -4.91
C GLU A 19 -2.46 -1.64 -3.57
N LEU A 20 -1.92 -0.71 -2.77
CA LEU A 20 -1.61 -0.98 -1.36
C LEU A 20 -2.74 -0.53 -0.46
N ILE A 21 -3.19 -1.44 0.39
CA ILE A 21 -4.23 -1.24 1.39
C ILE A 21 -3.68 -1.57 2.79
N ASP A 22 -4.36 -1.13 3.85
CA ASP A 22 -4.01 -1.45 5.24
C ASP A 22 -2.53 -1.22 5.57
N LEU A 23 -1.99 -0.11 5.09
CA LEU A 23 -0.58 0.23 5.25
C LEU A 23 -0.20 0.37 6.74
N SER A 24 0.97 -0.17 7.08
CA SER A 24 1.66 0.02 8.35
C SER A 24 3.14 0.27 8.10
N VAL A 25 3.90 0.58 9.15
CA VAL A 25 5.36 0.74 9.06
C VAL A 25 6.06 -0.57 8.67
N GLY A 26 5.51 -1.71 9.06
CA GLY A 26 6.11 -3.03 8.81
C GLY A 26 5.68 -3.69 7.51
N GLY A 27 4.64 -3.22 6.86
CA GLY A 27 4.06 -3.89 5.71
C GLY A 27 2.69 -3.34 5.31
N ALA A 28 2.02 -4.06 4.42
CA ALA A 28 0.72 -3.64 3.88
C ALA A 28 -0.06 -4.87 3.34
N GLY A 29 -1.30 -4.65 2.95
CA GLY A 29 -2.00 -5.51 2.00
C GLY A 29 -1.70 -5.05 0.57
N LEU A 30 -1.44 -5.99 -0.33
CA LEU A 30 -1.26 -5.76 -1.77
C LEU A 30 -2.42 -6.42 -2.52
N CYS A 31 -3.23 -5.61 -3.18
CA CYS A 31 -4.27 -6.06 -4.09
C CYS A 31 -3.69 -6.14 -5.50
N ILE A 32 -3.72 -7.32 -6.12
CA ILE A 32 -3.16 -7.57 -7.44
C ILE A 32 -3.93 -8.71 -8.14
N GLU A 33 -3.96 -8.73 -9.46
CA GLU A 33 -4.65 -9.76 -10.25
C GLU A 33 -3.93 -11.12 -10.29
N GLU A 34 -2.69 -11.19 -9.81
CA GLU A 34 -1.86 -12.38 -9.83
C GLU A 34 -1.71 -13.01 -8.43
N LEU A 35 -1.76 -14.34 -8.36
CA LEU A 35 -1.44 -15.07 -7.13
C LEU A 35 0.08 -15.05 -6.90
N LEU A 36 0.51 -14.37 -5.84
CA LEU A 36 1.92 -14.32 -5.46
C LEU A 36 2.28 -15.51 -4.56
N PRO A 37 3.40 -16.22 -4.82
CA PRO A 37 3.83 -17.33 -3.97
C PRO A 37 4.15 -16.87 -2.55
N GLU A 38 3.69 -17.61 -1.55
CA GLU A 38 4.03 -17.32 -0.15
C GLU A 38 5.54 -17.46 0.09
N GLN A 39 6.07 -16.68 1.03
CA GLN A 39 7.49 -16.61 1.38
C GLN A 39 8.42 -16.11 0.27
N SER A 40 7.89 -15.77 -0.90
CA SER A 40 8.65 -15.11 -1.97
C SER A 40 8.92 -13.64 -1.66
N TYR A 41 9.83 -13.05 -2.42
CA TYR A 41 10.17 -11.64 -2.33
C TYR A 41 9.77 -10.91 -3.61
N VAL A 42 9.24 -9.71 -3.44
CA VAL A 42 8.92 -8.78 -4.53
C VAL A 42 9.67 -7.48 -4.34
N ALA A 43 10.08 -6.87 -5.45
CA ALA A 43 10.54 -5.48 -5.45
C ALA A 43 9.31 -4.58 -5.62
N LEU A 44 9.19 -3.57 -4.77
CA LEU A 44 8.09 -2.61 -4.78
C LEU A 44 8.61 -1.25 -5.17
N ARG A 45 7.79 -0.56 -5.97
CA ARG A 45 7.86 0.88 -6.19
C ARG A 45 6.45 1.42 -6.00
N VAL A 46 6.24 2.18 -4.93
CA VAL A 46 4.93 2.67 -4.50
C VAL A 46 4.93 4.19 -4.59
N LEU A 47 3.93 4.75 -5.26
CA LEU A 47 3.67 6.18 -5.25
C LEU A 47 2.64 6.49 -4.16
N PHE A 48 2.93 7.48 -3.32
CA PHE A 48 1.98 8.01 -2.34
C PHE A 48 1.50 9.39 -2.79
N ASP A 49 0.28 9.47 -3.32
CA ASP A 49 -0.27 10.67 -3.96
C ASP A 49 -0.30 11.89 -3.02
N GLU A 50 -0.70 11.70 -1.77
CA GLU A 50 -0.81 12.80 -0.79
C GLU A 50 0.53 13.36 -0.34
N GLY A 51 1.63 12.67 -0.62
CA GLY A 51 2.97 13.10 -0.25
C GLY A 51 3.91 13.34 -1.42
N ALA A 52 3.47 13.07 -2.65
CA ALA A 52 4.28 13.12 -3.86
C ALA A 52 5.66 12.44 -3.71
N TRP A 53 5.72 11.31 -2.99
CA TRP A 53 6.96 10.58 -2.76
C TRP A 53 6.82 9.11 -3.15
N VAL A 54 7.97 8.50 -3.44
CA VAL A 54 8.06 7.12 -3.89
C VAL A 54 8.76 6.28 -2.84
N LEU A 55 8.14 5.19 -2.42
CA LEU A 55 8.81 4.14 -1.67
C LEU A 55 9.38 3.10 -2.62
N THR A 56 10.68 2.81 -2.51
CA THR A 56 11.30 1.69 -3.21
C THR A 56 11.91 0.74 -2.19
N CYS A 57 11.40 -0.49 -2.11
CA CYS A 57 11.87 -1.49 -1.14
C CYS A 57 11.62 -2.92 -1.64
N PHE A 58 12.21 -3.90 -0.95
CA PHE A 58 11.79 -5.29 -1.08
C PHE A 58 10.69 -5.60 -0.06
N ALA A 59 9.79 -6.52 -0.41
CA ALA A 59 8.82 -7.07 0.53
C ALA A 59 8.71 -8.59 0.42
N ARG A 60 8.49 -9.24 1.55
CA ARG A 60 8.21 -10.67 1.65
C ARG A 60 6.71 -10.91 1.63
N ILE A 61 6.26 -11.84 0.80
CA ILE A 61 4.86 -12.27 0.77
C ILE A 61 4.61 -13.18 1.97
N ARG A 62 3.71 -12.78 2.87
CA ARG A 62 3.34 -13.55 4.07
C ARG A 62 2.19 -14.52 3.81
N TYR A 63 1.24 -14.11 3.00
CA TYR A 63 0.13 -14.92 2.51
C TYR A 63 -0.37 -14.32 1.19
N SER A 64 -1.05 -15.11 0.37
CA SER A 64 -1.81 -14.60 -0.77
C SER A 64 -3.12 -15.38 -0.91
N ARG A 65 -4.25 -14.67 -0.96
CA ARG A 65 -5.58 -15.29 -1.01
C ARG A 65 -6.47 -14.54 -1.97
N MET A 66 -7.27 -15.29 -2.73
CA MET A 66 -8.29 -14.69 -3.59
C MET A 66 -9.32 -13.97 -2.71
N HIS A 67 -9.64 -12.71 -3.03
CA HIS A 67 -10.66 -11.98 -2.30
C HIS A 67 -12.05 -12.43 -2.78
N LYS A 68 -12.91 -12.84 -1.85
CA LYS A 68 -14.23 -13.44 -2.15
C LYS A 68 -15.04 -12.53 -3.07
N GLY A 69 -15.44 -13.03 -4.23
CA GLY A 69 -16.24 -12.29 -5.20
C GLY A 69 -15.47 -11.34 -6.11
N SER A 70 -14.13 -11.32 -6.06
CA SER A 70 -13.28 -10.52 -6.95
C SER A 70 -12.37 -11.40 -7.80
N ARG A 71 -11.87 -10.85 -8.91
CA ARG A 71 -10.78 -11.44 -9.70
C ARG A 71 -9.38 -11.12 -9.13
N GLN A 72 -9.31 -10.44 -7.98
CA GLN A 72 -8.06 -9.98 -7.39
C GLN A 72 -7.66 -10.83 -6.17
N TYR A 73 -6.36 -10.99 -6.01
CA TYR A 73 -5.72 -11.57 -4.86
C TYR A 73 -5.31 -10.47 -3.88
N ARG A 74 -5.59 -10.70 -2.60
CA ARG A 74 -5.07 -9.90 -1.50
C ARG A 74 -3.90 -10.65 -0.88
N SER A 75 -2.73 -10.03 -0.94
CA SER A 75 -1.50 -10.56 -0.38
C SER A 75 -1.05 -9.73 0.80
N GLY A 76 -0.76 -10.35 1.95
CA GLY A 76 -0.10 -9.66 3.05
C GLY A 76 1.39 -9.57 2.76
N ILE A 77 1.95 -8.37 2.78
CA ILE A 77 3.37 -8.14 2.50
C ILE A 77 4.06 -7.54 3.71
N GLU A 78 5.31 -7.95 3.94
CA GLU A 78 6.18 -7.45 5.00
C GLU A 78 7.38 -6.74 4.36
N PHE A 79 7.61 -5.47 4.69
CA PHE A 79 8.75 -4.72 4.15
C PHE A 79 10.07 -5.25 4.70
N VAL A 80 11.06 -5.42 3.84
CA VAL A 80 12.38 -5.97 4.19
C VAL A 80 13.36 -4.83 4.39
N SER A 81 13.98 -4.77 5.57
CA SER A 81 15.07 -3.85 5.90
C SER A 81 14.77 -2.39 5.55
N LEU A 82 13.55 -1.93 5.83
CA LEU A 82 13.11 -0.59 5.48
C LEU A 82 13.94 0.47 6.24
N PRO A 83 14.65 1.39 5.55
CA PRO A 83 15.38 2.49 6.18
C PRO A 83 14.53 3.32 7.13
N LEU A 84 15.14 3.84 8.19
CA LEU A 84 14.45 4.63 9.22
C LEU A 84 13.76 5.87 8.63
N GLU A 85 14.34 6.47 7.59
CA GLU A 85 13.76 7.61 6.88
C GLU A 85 12.41 7.24 6.24
N TYR A 86 12.34 6.09 5.59
CA TYR A 86 11.08 5.61 5.00
C TYR A 86 10.06 5.21 6.07
N GLN A 87 10.50 4.61 7.18
CA GLN A 87 9.62 4.34 8.32
C GLN A 87 8.98 5.63 8.87
N LYS A 88 9.77 6.71 8.98
CA LYS A 88 9.27 8.04 9.41
C LYS A 88 8.29 8.64 8.41
N LEU A 89 8.55 8.51 7.11
CA LEU A 89 7.64 8.99 6.05
C LEU A 89 6.31 8.25 6.07
N ILE A 90 6.32 6.92 6.19
CA ILE A 90 5.10 6.11 6.34
C ILE A 90 4.33 6.53 7.59
N ASN A 91 5.00 6.64 8.74
CA ASN A 91 4.35 7.07 9.98
C ASN A 91 3.67 8.44 9.84
N ARG A 92 4.38 9.42 9.26
CA ARG A 92 3.83 10.75 9.04
C ARG A 92 2.61 10.72 8.11
N TYR A 93 2.68 9.93 7.04
CA TYR A 93 1.57 9.72 6.13
C TYR A 93 0.35 9.13 6.84
N LEU A 94 0.54 8.07 7.64
CA LEU A 94 -0.54 7.44 8.41
C LEU A 94 -1.18 8.40 9.42
N LEU A 95 -0.38 9.20 10.13
CA LEU A 95 -0.88 10.20 11.08
C LEU A 95 -1.70 11.30 10.40
N ASN A 96 -1.25 11.77 9.22
CA ASN A 96 -2.00 12.76 8.45
C ASN A 96 -3.37 12.21 8.03
N ARG A 97 -3.41 11.00 7.46
CA ARG A 97 -4.66 10.34 7.06
C ARG A 97 -5.62 10.12 8.23
N GLN A 98 -5.12 9.70 9.39
CA GLN A 98 -5.95 9.55 10.59
C GLN A 98 -6.52 10.89 11.07
N THR A 99 -5.71 11.95 11.02
CA THR A 99 -6.14 13.30 11.40
C THR A 99 -7.22 13.83 10.46
N GLU A 100 -7.05 13.63 9.16
CA GLU A 100 -8.03 14.02 8.14
C GLU A 100 -9.34 13.24 8.28
N ALA A 101 -9.27 11.91 8.45
CA ALA A 101 -10.43 11.08 8.70
C ALA A 101 -11.19 11.53 9.95
N ARG A 102 -10.46 11.87 11.03
CA ARG A 102 -11.07 12.38 12.27
C ARG A 102 -11.76 13.74 12.05
N ARG A 103 -11.15 14.65 11.30
CA ARG A 103 -11.76 15.95 10.95
C ARG A 103 -13.02 15.77 10.11
N ALA A 104 -13.01 14.84 9.17
CA ALA A 104 -14.18 14.53 8.34
C ALA A 104 -15.34 13.97 9.18
N GLN A 105 -15.06 13.07 10.14
CA GLN A 105 -16.06 12.56 11.08
C GLN A 105 -16.71 13.68 11.91
N ILE A 106 -15.91 14.56 12.52
CA ILE A 106 -16.42 15.67 13.33
C ILE A 106 -17.33 16.59 12.50
N ARG A 107 -16.96 16.88 11.25
CA ARG A 107 -17.80 17.69 10.34
C ARG A 107 -19.11 16.98 9.99
N ALA A 108 -19.09 15.67 9.77
CA ALA A 108 -20.29 14.89 9.47
C ALA A 108 -21.24 14.83 10.68
N GLU A 109 -20.71 14.66 11.89
CA GLU A 109 -21.47 14.69 13.14
C GLU A 109 -22.14 16.06 13.35
N HIS A 110 -21.39 17.16 13.17
CA HIS A 110 -21.93 18.52 13.30
C HIS A 110 -23.03 18.83 12.28
N ASN A 111 -22.90 18.35 11.04
CA ASN A 111 -23.92 18.55 10.01
C ASN A 111 -25.20 17.73 10.28
N ASN A 112 -25.10 16.58 10.95
CA ASN A 112 -26.26 15.77 11.33
C ASN A 112 -27.02 16.34 12.54
N GLU A 113 -26.36 17.13 13.40
CA GLU A 113 -27.01 17.85 14.52
C GLU A 113 -27.80 19.09 14.06
N LEU A 114 -27.56 19.56 12.83
CA LEU A 114 -28.19 20.75 12.22
C LEU A 114 -29.40 20.42 11.33
N LEU A 115 -29.75 19.13 11.17
CA LEU A 115 -30.90 18.62 10.40
C LEU A 115 -31.98 18.06 11.33
#